data_AF-A0A1J5IE95-F1
#
_entry.id   AF-A0A1J5IE95-F1
#
_cell.length_a   1.000
_cell.length_b   1.000
_cell.length_c   1.000
_cell.angle_alpha   90.00
_cell.angle_beta   90.00
_cell.angle_gamma   90.00
#
_symmetry.space_group_name_H-M   'P 1'
#
loop_
_entity.id
_entity.type
_entity.pdbx_description
1 polymer ?
#
loop_
_entity_poly.entity_id
_entity_poly.type
_entity_poly.pdbx_seq_one_letter_code
_entity_poly.pdbx_strand_id
1 'polypeptide(L)' 'MMKVQQKISGTFRSAQGANIFCRIRGYISTVRKNSLSVIDAIQAAFEGHPFIPACRDP' A
#
# COMPACT_ATOMS: atom_id res chain seq x y z
N MET A 1 -0.73 10.91 10.20
CA MET A 1 -0.46 9.58 10.77
C MET A 1 -1.79 8.91 11.05
N MET A 2 -2.05 7.71 10.52
CA MET A 2 -3.32 7.01 10.71
C MET A 2 -3.22 6.11 11.96
N LYS A 3 -4.27 6.03 12.78
CA LYS A 3 -4.33 5.08 13.89
C LYS A 3 -4.17 3.66 13.34
N VAL A 4 -3.05 3.02 13.63
CA VAL A 4 -2.88 1.58 13.40
C VAL A 4 -3.80 0.87 14.39
N GLN A 5 -4.60 -0.08 13.91
CA GLN A 5 -5.71 -0.75 14.61
C GLN A 5 -5.62 -0.72 16.14
N GLN A 6 -6.35 0.21 16.76
CA GLN A 6 -6.20 0.52 18.18
C GLN A 6 -6.92 -0.40 19.15
N LYS A 7 -7.77 -1.29 18.64
CA LYS A 7 -8.47 -2.27 19.47
C LYS A 7 -7.65 -3.55 19.47
N ILE A 8 -7.43 -4.16 20.64
CA ILE A 8 -6.71 -5.45 20.79
C ILE A 8 -7.33 -6.56 19.91
N SER A 9 -8.64 -6.51 19.66
CA SER A 9 -9.33 -7.45 18.77
C SER A 9 -9.06 -7.20 17.26
N GLY A 10 -8.50 -6.05 16.89
CA GLY A 10 -8.11 -5.68 15.52
C GLY A 10 -6.60 -5.53 15.32
N THR A 11 -5.79 -5.61 16.37
CA THR A 11 -4.33 -5.54 16.26
C THR A 11 -3.77 -6.68 15.41
N PHE A 12 -2.65 -6.45 14.71
CA PHE A 12 -1.96 -7.50 13.95
C PHE A 12 -1.57 -8.65 14.89
N ARG A 13 -2.21 -9.81 14.70
CA ARG A 13 -1.95 -11.03 15.48
C ARG A 13 -0.71 -11.80 15.01
N SER A 14 -0.13 -11.40 13.88
CA SER A 14 1.07 -11.99 13.31
C SER A 14 1.89 -10.95 12.54
N ALA A 15 3.20 -11.18 12.45
CA ALA A 15 4.08 -10.37 11.61
C ALA A 15 3.66 -10.41 10.13
N GLN A 16 3.10 -11.53 9.67
CA GLN A 16 2.58 -11.65 8.31
C GLN A 16 1.42 -10.69 8.05
N GLY A 17 0.46 -10.58 8.98
CA GLY A 17 -0.66 -9.63 8.87
C GLY A 17 -0.19 -8.18 8.84
N ALA A 18 0.82 -7.84 9.66
CA ALA A 18 1.44 -6.52 9.64
C ALA A 18 2.15 -6.24 8.30
N ASN A 19 2.88 -7.21 7.75
CA ASN A 19 3.54 -7.07 6.44
C ASN A 19 2.55 -6.83 5.31
N ILE A 20 1.45 -7.60 5.27
CA ILE A 20 0.39 -7.43 4.26
C ILE A 20 -0.20 -6.02 4.35
N PHE A 21 -0.53 -5.56 5.56
CA PHE A 21 -1.03 -4.21 5.79
C PHE A 21 -0.07 -3.14 5.29
N CYS A 22 1.22 -3.24 5.68
CA CYS A 22 2.26 -2.30 5.26
C CYS A 22 2.42 -2.29 3.74
N ARG A 23 2.37 -3.44 3.08
CA ARG A 23 2.50 -3.56 1.62
C ARG A 23 1.37 -2.84 0.88
N ILE A 24 0.12 -3.10 1.27
CA ILE A 24 -1.07 -2.46 0.67
C ILE A 24 -1.03 -0.94 0.89
N ARG A 25 -0.78 -0.52 2.13
CA ARG A 25 -0.74 0.92 2.48
C ARG A 25 0.43 1.64 1.82
N GLY A 26 1.59 0.99 1.73
CA GLY A 26 2.77 1.49 1.03
C GLY A 26 2.46 1.72 -0.44
N TYR A 27 1.90 0.72 -1.12
CA TYR A 27 1.51 0.85 -2.54
C TYR A 27 0.54 2.01 -2.78
N ILE A 28 -0.57 2.07 -2.02
CA ILE A 28 -1.54 3.17 -2.15
C ILE A 28 -0.90 4.54 -1.88
N SER A 29 -0.02 4.63 -0.88
CA SER A 29 0.71 5.87 -0.56
C SER A 29 1.61 6.29 -1.73
N THR A 30 2.33 5.34 -2.34
CA THR A 30 3.17 5.59 -3.50
C THR A 30 2.37 6.10 -4.69
N VAL A 31 1.25 5.44 -5.02
CA VAL A 31 0.36 5.87 -6.11
C VAL A 31 -0.15 7.29 -5.88
N ARG A 32 -0.64 7.59 -4.66
CA ARG A 32 -1.13 8.93 -4.31
C ARG A 32 -0.06 10.01 -4.39
N LYS A 33 1.18 9.71 -3.98
CA LYS A 33 2.31 10.66 -4.06
C LYS A 33 2.71 10.98 -5.50
N ASN A 34 2.40 10.09 -6.44
CA ASN A 34 2.63 10.30 -7.87
C ASN A 34 1.39 10.86 -8.59
N SER A 35 0.39 11.35 -7.84
CA SER A 35 -0.84 11.94 -8.40
C SER A 35 -1.63 11.02 -9.32
N LEU A 36 -1.54 9.70 -9.09
CA LEU A 36 -2.25 8.69 -9.88
C LEU A 36 -3.56 8.26 -9.19
N SER A 37 -4.50 7.78 -9.99
CA SER A 37 -5.74 7.16 -9.53
C SER A 37 -5.45 5.86 -8.79
N VAL A 38 -5.93 5.77 -7.54
CA VAL A 38 -5.71 4.59 -6.69
C VAL A 38 -6.48 3.37 -7.21
N ILE A 39 -7.70 3.56 -7.70
CA ILE A 39 -8.54 2.47 -8.21
C ILE A 39 -7.89 1.87 -9.45
N ASP A 40 -7.47 2.71 -10.39
CA ASP A 40 -6.85 2.25 -11.65
C ASP A 40 -5.51 1.54 -11.36
N ALA A 41 -4.71 2.06 -10.43
CA ALA A 41 -3.45 1.42 -10.04
C ALA A 41 -3.65 0.09 -9.31
N ILE A 42 -4.76 -0.10 -8.59
CA ILE A 42 -5.12 -1.38 -7.97
C ILE A 42 -5.57 -2.36 -9.06
N GLN A 43 -6.41 -1.92 -10.00
CA GLN A 43 -6.83 -2.74 -11.14
C GLN A 43 -5.61 -3.22 -11.93
N ALA A 44 -4.72 -2.31 -12.32
CA ALA A 44 -3.50 -2.64 -13.04
C ALA A 44 -2.61 -3.63 -12.26
N ALA A 45 -2.53 -3.50 -10.93
CA ALA A 45 -1.79 -4.47 -10.11
C ALA A 45 -2.41 -5.88 -10.13
N PHE A 46 -3.74 -6.01 -10.20
CA PHE A 46 -4.41 -7.30 -10.36
C PHE A 46 -4.29 -7.86 -11.79
N GLU A 47 -4.18 -7.00 -12.80
CA GLU A 47 -3.93 -7.37 -14.20
C GLU A 47 -2.46 -7.77 -14.46
N GLY A 48 -1.58 -7.65 -13.46
CA GLY A 48 -0.15 -7.99 -13.58
C GLY A 48 0.75 -6.84 -14.03
N HIS A 49 0.22 -5.62 -14.07
CA HIS A 49 0.90 -4.40 -14.47
C HIS A 49 0.92 -3.37 -13.32
N PRO A 50 1.55 -3.67 -12.17
CA PRO A 50 1.56 -2.76 -11.03
C PRO A 50 2.38 -1.49 -11.33
N PHE A 51 1.93 -0.35 -10.80
CA PHE A 51 2.69 0.89 -10.88
C PHE A 51 3.91 0.82 -9.95
N ILE A 52 5.11 0.94 -10.53
CA ILE A 52 6.36 1.03 -9.78
C ILE A 52 7.04 2.34 -10.20
N PRO A 53 7.23 3.30 -9.29
CA PRO A 53 7.91 4.53 -9.63
C PRO A 53 9.36 4.22 -10.03
N ALA A 54 9.81 4.81 -11.14
CA ALA A 54 11.22 4.76 -11.49
C ALA A 54 12.05 5.44 -10.40
N CYS A 55 13.24 4.89 -10.12
CA CYS A 55 14.23 5.58 -9.31
C CYS A 55 14.52 6.92 -10.00
N ARG A 56 14.21 8.03 -9.34
CA ARG A 56 14.61 9.34 -9.84
C ARG A 56 16.09 9.44 -9.55
N ASP A 57 16.93 9.26 -10.56
CA ASP A 57 18.37 9.49 -10.42
C ASP A 57 18.62 10.91 -9.90
N PRO A 58 19.61 11.10 -9.02
CA PRO A 58 19.86 12.37 -8.33
C PRO A 58 20.26 13.52 -9.27
#